data_AF-A0A7S0W2E3-F1
#
_entry.id   AF-A0A7S0W2E3-F1
#
_cell.length_a   1.000
_cell.length_b   1.000
_cell.length_c   1.000
_cell.angle_alpha   90.00
_cell.angle_beta   90.00
_cell.angle_gamma   90.00
#
_symmetry.space_group_name_H-M   'P 1'
#
loop_
_entity.id
_entity.type
_entity.pdbx_description
1 polymer ?
#
loop_
_entity_poly.entity_id
_entity_poly.type
_entity_poly.pdbx_seq_one_letter_code
_entity_poly.pdbx_strand_id
1 'polypeptide(L)'
;GAEAPGPGQRCNLCHPDFYANATGLQNCTACPPFTTTGGYGGTSEEQCVCKAGYSGVRGGNCTACLDGEYKEEIAFGNCSLCPRGRTSAPAAPSLSDCLCLP
;
A
#
# COMPACT_ATOMS: atom_id res chain seq x y z
N GLY A 1 -1.96 15.45 26.23
CA GLY A 1 -2.76 14.27 26.53
C GLY A 1 -2.15 13.08 25.84
N ALA A 2 -1.58 12.16 26.61
CA ALA A 2 -1.20 10.84 26.13
C ALA A 2 -1.37 9.91 27.34
N GLU A 3 -2.57 9.34 27.46
CA GLU A 3 -2.93 8.42 28.54
C GLU A 3 -2.23 7.07 28.33
N ALA A 4 -1.58 6.59 29.38
CA ALA A 4 -1.01 5.26 29.46
C ALA A 4 -2.14 4.21 29.63
N PRO A 5 -2.13 3.08 28.90
CA PRO A 5 -3.16 2.05 29.07
C PRO A 5 -2.85 1.09 30.24
N GLY A 6 -3.82 0.98 31.16
CA GLY A 6 -3.88 -0.01 32.24
C GLY A 6 -4.35 -1.41 31.79
N PRO A 7 -4.56 -2.36 32.74
CA PRO A 7 -4.72 -3.79 32.44
C PRO A 7 -6.12 -4.09 31.88
N GLY A 8 -6.19 -4.13 30.55
CA GLY A 8 -7.40 -4.37 29.76
C GLY A 8 -7.08 -4.21 28.26
N GLN A 9 -6.11 -4.97 27.77
CA GLN A 9 -5.46 -4.77 26.47
C GLN A 9 -6.46 -4.92 25.31
N ARG A 10 -6.89 -3.79 24.74
CA ARG A 10 -7.43 -3.76 23.38
C ARG A 10 -6.26 -4.12 22.46
N CYS A 11 -6.38 -5.20 21.68
CA CYS A 11 -5.45 -5.46 20.58
C CYS A 11 -5.61 -4.33 19.55
N ASN A 12 -4.85 -3.25 19.70
CA ASN A 12 -4.78 -2.22 18.68
C ASN A 12 -4.10 -2.83 17.45
N LEU A 13 -4.90 -3.17 16.45
CA LEU A 13 -4.40 -3.64 15.16
C LEU A 13 -3.57 -2.53 14.53
N CYS A 14 -2.43 -2.91 13.95
CA CYS A 14 -1.61 -1.98 13.19
C CYS A 14 -2.42 -1.41 12.02
N HIS A 15 -2.30 -0.09 11.82
CA HIS A 15 -2.91 0.59 10.69
C HIS A 15 -2.40 0.01 9.37
N PRO A 16 -3.16 0.08 8.26
CA PRO A 16 -2.58 -0.10 6.95
C PRO A 16 -1.32 0.77 6.80
N ASP A 17 -0.29 0.19 6.17
CA ASP A 17 1.10 0.69 6.10
C ASP A 17 2.01 0.27 7.25
N PHE A 18 1.50 -0.49 8.23
CA PHE A 18 2.30 -0.97 9.34
C PHE A 18 2.04 -2.44 9.67
N TYR A 19 3.06 -3.13 10.19
CA TYR A 19 2.99 -4.51 10.63
C TYR A 19 3.65 -4.71 11.99
N ALA A 20 3.30 -5.77 12.72
CA ALA A 20 3.94 -6.15 14.00
C ALA A 20 4.47 -7.59 13.93
N ASN A 21 5.80 -7.76 13.89
CA ASN A 21 6.44 -9.07 13.69
C ASN A 21 6.43 -10.00 14.92
N ALA A 22 5.91 -9.55 16.06
CA ALA A 22 5.85 -10.34 17.28
C ALA A 22 4.52 -10.14 18.01
N THR A 23 3.98 -11.27 18.48
CA THR A 23 2.69 -11.35 19.15
C THR A 23 2.70 -10.52 20.44
N GLY A 24 1.78 -9.56 20.56
CA GLY A 24 1.62 -8.73 21.75
C GLY A 24 2.43 -7.42 21.75
N LEU A 25 3.21 -7.14 20.70
CA LEU A 25 3.85 -5.83 20.56
C LEU A 25 2.81 -4.74 20.28
N GLN A 26 2.88 -3.68 21.09
CA GLN A 26 2.12 -2.44 20.87
C GLN A 26 2.80 -1.52 19.83
N ASN A 27 3.99 -1.88 19.36
CA ASN A 27 4.72 -1.10 18.36
C ASN A 27 4.60 -1.73 16.98
N CYS A 28 3.91 -1.01 16.10
CA CYS A 28 3.84 -1.32 14.69
C CYS A 28 5.04 -0.74 13.95
N THR A 29 5.69 -1.56 13.14
CA THR A 29 6.77 -1.19 12.24
C THR A 29 6.19 -0.74 10.92
N ALA A 30 6.71 0.36 10.35
CA ALA A 30 6.28 0.83 9.04
C ALA A 30 6.70 -0.14 7.93
N CYS A 31 5.81 -0.33 6.96
CA CYS A 31 6.13 -1.01 5.72
C CYS A 31 7.20 -0.24 4.92
N PRO A 32 7.98 -0.94 4.06
CA PRO A 32 8.87 -0.31 3.09
C PRO A 32 8.19 0.80 2.25
N PRO A 33 8.95 1.75 1.70
CA PRO A 33 8.38 2.83 0.89
C PRO A 33 7.51 2.29 -0.26
N PHE A 34 6.37 2.94 -0.47
CA PHE A 34 5.38 2.59 -1.50
C PHE A 34 4.71 1.23 -1.34
N THR A 35 4.89 0.57 -0.19
CA THR A 35 4.19 -0.66 0.17
C THR A 35 3.19 -0.44 1.30
N THR A 36 2.24 -1.36 1.42
CA THR A 36 1.20 -1.36 2.45
C THR A 36 0.74 -2.78 2.71
N THR A 37 0.20 -3.04 3.90
CA THR A 37 -0.47 -4.29 4.23
C THR A 37 -1.86 -4.43 3.59
N GLY A 38 -2.38 -3.36 2.97
CA GLY A 38 -3.72 -3.32 2.34
C GLY A 38 -4.88 -3.31 3.33
N GLY A 39 -4.61 -3.52 4.61
CA GLY A 39 -5.60 -3.51 5.68
C GLY A 39 -4.95 -3.50 7.06
N TYR A 40 -5.80 -3.54 8.08
CA TYR A 40 -5.36 -3.53 9.48
C TYR A 40 -4.81 -4.89 9.92
N GLY A 41 -3.92 -4.87 10.91
CA GLY A 41 -3.47 -6.08 11.60
C GLY A 41 -2.34 -6.81 10.88
N GLY A 42 -1.52 -6.09 10.11
CA GLY A 42 -0.33 -6.67 9.51
C GLY A 42 0.57 -7.34 10.56
N THR A 43 0.97 -8.58 10.31
CA THR A 43 1.79 -9.35 11.27
C THR A 43 3.22 -9.56 10.81
N SER A 44 3.55 -9.23 9.56
CA SER A 44 4.87 -9.46 8.99
C SER A 44 5.16 -8.46 7.88
N GLU A 45 6.44 -8.16 7.65
CA GLU A 45 6.88 -7.35 6.50
C GLU A 45 6.45 -7.97 5.17
N GLU A 46 6.36 -9.30 5.13
CA GLU A 46 5.96 -10.07 3.95
C GLU A 46 4.54 -9.74 3.46
N GLN A 47 3.71 -9.18 4.34
CA GLN A 47 2.36 -8.73 4.02
C GLN A 47 2.36 -7.31 3.42
N CYS A 48 3.48 -6.58 3.49
CA CYS A 48 3.64 -5.31 2.80
C CYS A 48 3.79 -5.58 1.30
N VAL A 49 2.78 -5.19 0.54
CA VAL A 49 2.71 -5.30 -0.93
C VAL A 49 2.65 -3.91 -1.56
N CYS A 50 2.87 -3.79 -2.87
CA CYS A 50 2.84 -2.48 -3.52
C CYS A 50 1.46 -1.82 -3.39
N LYS A 51 1.45 -0.54 -3.00
CA LYS A 51 0.25 0.31 -2.97
C LYS A 51 -0.37 0.43 -4.37
N ALA A 52 -1.63 0.85 -4.42
CA ALA A 52 -2.25 1.28 -5.67
C ALA A 52 -1.41 2.40 -6.32
N GLY A 53 -1.23 2.34 -7.64
CA GLY A 53 -0.35 3.22 -8.42
C GLY A 53 1.11 2.79 -8.42
N TYR A 54 1.47 1.70 -7.72
CA TYR A 54 2.84 1.20 -7.69
C TYR A 54 2.90 -0.27 -8.10
N SER A 55 3.85 -0.58 -8.97
CA SER A 55 4.17 -1.93 -9.45
C SER A 55 5.47 -2.43 -8.85
N GLY A 56 5.64 -3.74 -8.82
CA GLY A 56 6.84 -4.35 -8.27
C GLY A 56 6.67 -5.84 -8.07
N VAL A 57 7.78 -6.49 -7.73
CA VAL A 57 7.84 -7.93 -7.47
C VAL A 57 8.11 -8.21 -6.00
N ARG A 58 7.74 -9.39 -5.53
CA ARG A 58 7.98 -9.80 -4.13
C ARG A 58 9.47 -9.79 -3.82
N GLY A 59 9.87 -9.07 -2.78
CA GLY A 59 11.28 -8.87 -2.40
C GLY A 59 12.03 -7.80 -3.20
N GLY A 60 11.36 -7.17 -4.18
CA GLY A 60 11.85 -5.97 -4.88
C GLY A 60 11.25 -4.69 -4.31
N ASN A 61 11.71 -3.54 -4.81
CA ASN A 61 11.08 -2.26 -4.49
C ASN A 61 9.85 -2.02 -5.38
N CYS A 62 8.86 -1.33 -4.82
CA CYS A 62 7.72 -0.86 -5.58
C CYS A 62 8.06 0.47 -6.25
N THR A 63 7.76 0.57 -7.53
CA THR A 63 7.99 1.72 -8.39
C THR A 63 6.66 2.30 -8.86
N ALA A 64 6.57 3.61 -8.98
CA ALA A 64 5.38 4.26 -9.50
C ALA A 64 5.08 3.77 -10.93
N CYS A 65 3.80 3.57 -11.24
CA CYS A 65 3.34 3.43 -12.62
C CYS A 65 3.74 4.67 -13.44
N LEU A 66 4.09 4.48 -14.71
CA LEU A 66 4.44 5.59 -15.60
C LEU A 66 3.20 6.38 -16.00
N ASP A 67 3.40 7.47 -16.74
CA ASP A 67 2.28 8.20 -17.34
C ASP A 67 1.51 7.30 -18.32
N GLY A 68 0.19 7.45 -18.33
CA GLY A 68 -0.69 6.60 -19.12
C GLY A 68 -0.85 5.17 -18.58
N GLU A 69 -0.32 4.88 -17.39
CA GLU A 69 -0.52 3.63 -16.67
C GLU A 69 -1.22 3.87 -15.32
N TYR A 70 -1.95 2.87 -14.84
CA TYR A 70 -2.62 2.89 -13.54
C TYR A 70 -2.54 1.51 -12.86
N LYS A 71 -2.75 1.46 -11.54
CA LYS A 71 -2.89 0.20 -10.82
C LYS A 71 -3.78 0.34 -9.60
N GLU A 72 -4.92 -0.34 -9.60
CA GLU A 72 -5.87 -0.32 -8.48
C GLU A 72 -5.56 -1.33 -7.39
N GLU A 73 -4.98 -2.46 -7.76
CA GLU A 73 -4.75 -3.55 -6.83
C GLU A 73 -3.61 -3.22 -5.86
N ILE A 74 -3.87 -3.44 -4.57
CA ILE A 74 -2.86 -3.45 -3.52
C ILE A 74 -2.23 -4.84 -3.49
N ALA A 75 -1.24 -5.05 -4.35
CA ALA A 75 -0.57 -6.32 -4.57
C ALA A 75 0.76 -6.11 -5.31
N PHE A 76 1.62 -7.14 -5.33
CA PHE A 76 2.68 -7.21 -6.32
C PHE A 76 2.08 -7.45 -7.71
N GLY A 77 2.64 -6.81 -8.73
CA GLY A 77 2.07 -6.86 -10.08
C GLY A 77 2.51 -5.68 -10.93
N ASN A 78 2.14 -5.75 -12.20
CA ASN A 78 2.46 -4.73 -13.20
C ASN A 78 1.35 -3.68 -13.26
N CYS A 79 1.68 -2.49 -13.77
CA CYS A 79 0.67 -1.48 -14.06
C CYS A 79 -0.15 -1.87 -15.29
N SER A 80 -1.39 -1.40 -15.32
CA SER A 80 -2.29 -1.52 -16.47
C SER A 80 -2.25 -0.25 -17.29
N LEU A 81 -2.29 -0.38 -18.62
CA LEU A 81 -2.36 0.77 -19.51
C LEU A 81 -3.74 1.42 -19.46
N CYS A 82 -3.77 2.75 -19.49
CA CYS A 82 -5.00 3.49 -19.71
C CYS A 82 -5.64 3.12 -21.06
N PRO A 83 -6.98 3.15 -21.18
CA PRO A 83 -7.68 2.90 -22.43
C PRO A 83 -7.26 3.89 -23.52
N ARG A 84 -7.44 3.49 -24.79
CA ARG A 84 -7.08 4.34 -25.94
C ARG A 84 -7.72 5.73 -25.84
N GLY A 85 -6.92 6.77 -26.09
CA GLY A 85 -7.35 8.16 -26.03
C GLY A 85 -7.38 8.75 -24.62
N ARG A 86 -6.88 8.02 -23.62
CA ARG A 86 -6.75 8.49 -22.24
C ARG A 86 -5.31 8.37 -21.75
N THR A 87 -4.94 9.24 -20.82
CA THR A 87 -3.67 9.19 -20.11
C THR A 87 -3.90 9.49 -18.62
N SER A 88 -2.97 9.07 -17.78
CA SER A 88 -2.97 9.29 -16.34
C SER A 88 -1.65 9.93 -15.91
N ALA A 89 -1.65 10.54 -14.73
CA ALA A 89 -0.41 10.96 -14.11
C ALA A 89 0.40 9.73 -13.64
N PRO A 90 1.74 9.86 -13.47
CA PRO A 90 2.52 8.80 -12.84
C PRO A 90 1.97 8.48 -11.44
N ALA A 91 2.07 7.21 -11.04
CA ALA A 91 1.49 6.65 -9.82
C ALA A 91 -0.05 6.69 -9.73
N ALA A 92 -0.76 6.66 -10.87
CA ALA A 92 -2.22 6.64 -10.86
C ALA A 92 -2.80 5.39 -10.18
N PRO A 93 -3.63 5.55 -9.13
CA PRO A 93 -4.09 4.45 -8.31
C PRO A 93 -5.33 3.74 -8.89
N SER A 94 -5.89 4.18 -10.00
CA SER A 94 -7.10 3.56 -10.56
C SER A 94 -7.40 4.02 -11.98
N LEU A 95 -8.22 3.25 -12.69
CA LEU A 95 -8.67 3.56 -14.06
C LEU A 95 -9.38 4.92 -14.15
N SER A 96 -10.03 5.36 -13.07
CA SER A 96 -10.71 6.67 -13.02
C SER A 96 -9.76 7.85 -13.14
N ASP A 97 -8.47 7.65 -12.90
CA ASP A 97 -7.42 8.66 -13.09
C ASP A 97 -6.97 8.76 -14.56
N CYS A 98 -7.41 7.84 -15.43
CA CYS A 98 -7.20 7.94 -16.88
C CYS A 98 -8.14 8.98 -17.50
N LEU A 99 -7.63 10.21 -17.61
CA LEU A 99 -8.30 11.36 -18.20
C LEU A 99 -8.14 11.38 -19.72
N CYS A 100 -9.09 12.00 -20.45
CA CYS A 100 -8.99 12.13 -21.90
C CYS A 100 -7.79 13.01 -22.28
N LEU A 101 -7.07 12.58 -23.32
CA LEU A 101 -6.04 13.41 -23.95
C LEU A 101 -6.71 14.62 -24.63
N PRO A 102 -6.09 15.82 -24.56
CA PRO A 102 -6.56 17.00 -25.28
C PRO A 102 -6.45 16.86 -26.79
#